data_AF-C1F4X2-F1
#
_entry.id   AF-C1F4X2-F1
#
_cell.length_a   1.000
_cell.length_b   1.000
_cell.length_c   1.000
_cell.angle_alpha   90.00
_cell.angle_beta   90.00
_cell.angle_gamma   90.00
#
_symmetry.space_group_name_H-M   'P 1'
#
loop_
_entity.id
_entity.type
_entity.pdbx_description
1 polymer ?
#
loop_
_entity_poly.entity_id
_entity_poly.type
_entity_poly.pdbx_seq_one_letter_code
_entity_poly.pdbx_strand_id
1 'polypeptide(L)'
;MQPVPVFERVLVGDLSCCRAGNAQMAVVHACKSPCHQRAVGYTRSLDASHPEYLCRLQPGELFLNLIDPPLPLFKIESFRQFLLFAARHYDAGATLLIHCNQGESRAPSLAMLFLACYLRVIPQDSFSVAAAAFTLLYPAYRPGQGIRQFLTQNWQALLR
;
A
#
# COMPACT_ATOMS: atom_id res chain seq x y z
N MET A 1 -9.42 14.46 -6.50
CA MET A 1 -10.37 13.65 -5.71
C MET A 1 -10.00 13.78 -4.23
N GLN A 2 -10.95 13.68 -3.30
CA GLN A 2 -10.61 13.57 -1.87
C GLN A 2 -10.28 12.11 -1.53
N PRO A 3 -9.37 11.85 -0.58
CA PRO A 3 -9.12 10.49 -0.13
C PRO A 3 -10.37 9.92 0.56
N VAL A 4 -10.65 8.65 0.32
CA VAL A 4 -11.84 7.95 0.80
C VAL A 4 -11.50 7.17 2.07
N PRO A 5 -12.24 7.37 3.18
CA PRO A 5 -12.06 6.54 4.36
C PRO A 5 -12.55 5.12 4.10
N VAL A 6 -11.72 4.13 4.44
CA VAL A 6 -12.09 2.70 4.33
C VAL A 6 -12.34 2.07 5.69
N PHE A 7 -11.68 2.56 6.74
CA PHE A 7 -11.91 2.16 8.14
C PHE A 7 -11.25 3.16 9.08
N GLU A 8 -11.99 3.73 10.03
CA GLU A 8 -11.49 4.70 11.01
C GLU A 8 -10.54 5.75 10.39
N ARG A 9 -9.25 5.70 10.76
CA ARG A 9 -8.19 6.62 10.33
C ARG A 9 -7.37 6.09 9.15
N VAL A 10 -7.91 5.12 8.39
CA VAL A 10 -7.29 4.56 7.18
C VAL A 10 -8.02 5.10 5.95
N LEU A 11 -7.26 5.79 5.09
CA LEU A 11 -7.76 6.45 3.89
C LEU A 11 -7.07 5.89 2.63
N VAL A 12 -7.84 5.74 1.55
CA VAL A 12 -7.34 5.36 0.22
C VAL A 12 -7.50 6.52 -0.76
N GLY A 13 -6.48 6.81 -1.55
CA GLY A 13 -6.51 7.88 -2.55
C GLY A 13 -5.82 7.54 -3.87
N ASP A 14 -6.02 8.42 -4.85
CA ASP A 14 -5.30 8.45 -6.12
C ASP A 14 -4.12 9.45 -6.07
N LEU A 15 -3.47 9.69 -7.21
CA LEU A 15 -2.31 10.59 -7.28
C LEU A 15 -2.63 12.03 -6.85
N SER A 16 -3.88 12.47 -6.96
CA SER A 16 -4.28 13.81 -6.52
C SER A 16 -4.26 13.98 -5.00
N CYS A 17 -4.20 12.87 -4.25
CA CYS A 17 -4.04 12.87 -2.80
C CYS A 17 -2.58 12.98 -2.35
N CYS A 18 -1.62 12.87 -3.28
CA CYS A 18 -0.18 12.89 -3.00
C CYS A 18 0.21 14.15 -2.22
N ARG A 19 0.78 13.96 -1.04
CA ARG A 19 1.19 15.01 -0.11
C ARG A 19 2.31 14.51 0.80
N ALA A 20 3.03 15.44 1.42
CA ALA A 20 3.96 15.12 2.48
C ALA A 20 3.23 14.60 3.72
N GLY A 21 3.90 13.72 4.46
CA GLY A 21 3.43 13.21 5.74
C GLY A 21 3.89 14.07 6.91
N ASN A 22 3.31 13.84 8.08
CA ASN A 22 3.69 14.44 9.35
C ASN A 22 3.28 13.54 10.52
N ALA A 23 3.43 14.02 11.76
CA ALA A 23 3.10 13.25 12.96
C ALA A 23 1.61 12.88 13.06
N GLN A 24 0.70 13.68 12.48
CA GLN A 24 -0.74 13.47 12.51
C GLN A 24 -1.25 12.68 11.29
N MET A 25 -0.48 12.65 10.20
CA MET A 25 -0.84 11.97 8.96
C MET A 25 0.38 11.28 8.34
N ALA A 26 0.42 9.96 8.44
CA ALA A 26 1.40 9.13 7.78
C ALA A 26 0.94 8.82 6.34
N VAL A 27 1.85 8.98 5.37
CA VAL A 27 1.53 8.83 3.95
C VAL A 27 2.31 7.69 3.32
N VAL A 28 1.60 6.75 2.69
CA VAL A 28 2.18 5.68 1.89
C VAL A 28 1.98 5.98 0.42
N HIS A 29 3.08 6.16 -0.29
CA HIS A 29 3.13 6.40 -1.73
C HIS A 29 3.37 5.06 -2.46
N ALA A 30 2.30 4.35 -2.81
CA ALA A 30 2.33 3.04 -3.46
C ALA A 30 2.54 3.13 -4.99
N CYS A 31 3.52 3.92 -5.42
CA CYS A 31 3.78 4.26 -6.82
C CYS A 31 5.27 4.44 -7.10
N LYS A 32 5.81 3.65 -8.02
CA LYS A 32 7.14 3.89 -8.61
C LYS A 32 7.23 5.30 -9.22
N SER A 33 6.31 5.58 -10.15
CA SER A 33 6.25 6.87 -10.84
C SER A 33 4.95 7.60 -10.48
N PRO A 34 5.00 8.89 -10.11
CA PRO A 34 6.20 9.70 -9.95
C PRO A 34 6.90 9.53 -8.58
N CYS A 35 6.25 8.87 -7.62
CA CYS A 35 6.51 9.07 -6.20
C CYS A 35 7.88 8.57 -5.75
N HIS A 36 8.14 7.27 -5.89
CA HIS A 36 9.43 6.67 -5.51
C HIS A 36 10.60 7.22 -6.32
N GLN A 37 10.40 7.42 -7.64
CA GLN A 37 11.39 8.02 -8.53
C GLN A 37 11.84 9.41 -8.07
N ARG A 38 10.89 10.28 -7.70
CA ARG A 38 11.19 11.62 -7.19
C ARG A 38 11.85 11.57 -5.82
N ALA A 39 11.37 10.70 -4.94
CA ALA A 39 11.90 10.59 -3.59
C ALA A 39 13.36 10.12 -3.58
N VAL A 40 13.71 9.14 -4.42
CA VAL A 40 15.08 8.58 -4.49
C VAL A 40 15.99 9.35 -5.45
N GLY A 41 15.43 9.96 -6.51
CA GLY A 41 16.21 10.76 -7.48
C GLY A 41 16.70 9.98 -8.70
N TYR A 42 15.91 9.03 -9.21
CA TYR A 42 16.26 8.25 -10.42
C TYR A 42 15.21 8.33 -11.52
N THR A 43 15.62 8.06 -12.75
CA THR A 43 14.75 7.95 -13.93
C THR A 43 14.70 6.51 -14.43
N ARG A 44 13.62 6.13 -15.12
CA ARG A 44 13.40 4.77 -15.64
C ARG A 44 13.49 3.69 -14.55
N SER A 45 14.56 2.90 -14.50
CA SER A 45 14.77 1.79 -13.57
C SER A 45 15.80 2.15 -12.51
N LEU A 46 15.66 1.56 -11.33
CA LEU A 46 16.65 1.59 -10.26
C LEU A 46 17.32 0.21 -10.21
N ASP A 47 18.61 0.17 -9.90
CA ASP A 47 19.33 -1.09 -9.73
C ASP A 47 18.72 -1.90 -8.57
N ALA A 48 18.57 -3.22 -8.75
CA ALA A 48 17.96 -4.10 -7.76
C ALA A 48 18.79 -4.23 -6.47
N SER A 49 20.09 -3.93 -6.53
CA SER A 49 21.01 -3.89 -5.38
C SER A 49 20.98 -2.55 -4.64
N HIS A 50 20.28 -1.53 -5.17
CA HIS A 50 20.19 -0.22 -4.51
C HIS A 50 19.51 -0.37 -3.13
N PRO A 51 20.02 0.25 -2.06
CA PRO A 51 19.45 0.10 -0.72
C PRO A 51 18.00 0.55 -0.64
N GLU A 52 17.63 1.57 -1.41
CA GLU A 52 16.25 2.07 -1.52
C GLU A 52 15.47 1.43 -2.69
N TYR A 53 15.88 0.25 -3.19
CA TYR A 53 15.21 -0.35 -4.35
C TYR A 53 13.74 -0.66 -4.10
N LEU A 54 13.41 -1.22 -2.95
CA LEU A 54 12.03 -1.60 -2.61
C LEU A 54 11.23 -0.42 -2.07
N CYS A 55 11.87 0.42 -1.27
CA CYS A 55 11.25 1.58 -0.67
C CYS A 55 12.28 2.58 -0.16
N ARG A 56 11.81 3.82 0.03
CA ARG A 56 12.47 4.87 0.78
C ARG A 56 11.61 5.29 1.95
N LEU A 57 12.18 5.27 3.15
CA LEU A 57 11.52 5.70 4.38
C LEU A 57 11.94 7.13 4.73
N GLN A 58 10.97 7.97 5.10
CA GLN A 58 11.18 9.33 5.61
C GLN A 58 10.25 9.57 6.82
N PRO A 59 10.49 10.60 7.64
CA PRO A 59 9.59 10.92 8.74
C PRO A 59 8.14 11.12 8.27
N GLY A 60 7.24 10.23 8.68
CA GLY A 60 5.83 10.28 8.29
C GLY A 60 5.53 9.84 6.85
N GLU A 61 6.51 9.36 6.08
CA GLU A 61 6.31 8.96 4.69
C GLU A 61 7.02 7.64 4.33
N LEU A 62 6.31 6.81 3.58
CA LEU A 62 6.87 5.61 2.97
C LEU A 62 6.65 5.65 1.46
N PHE A 63 7.74 5.69 0.70
CA PHE A 63 7.70 5.60 -0.75
C PHE A 63 7.98 4.16 -1.16
N LEU A 64 7.04 3.50 -1.83
CA LEU A 64 7.21 2.13 -2.31
C LEU A 64 7.47 2.11 -3.82
N ASN A 65 8.43 1.30 -4.26
CA ASN A 65 8.73 1.09 -5.68
C ASN A 65 7.74 0.09 -6.32
N LEU A 66 6.45 0.40 -6.29
CA LEU A 66 5.41 -0.48 -6.85
C LEU A 66 4.98 -0.04 -8.25
N ILE A 67 5.05 -0.99 -9.17
CA ILE A 67 4.34 -0.98 -10.46
C ILE A 67 3.18 -1.96 -10.41
N ASP A 68 2.23 -1.85 -11.34
CA ASP A 68 1.04 -2.72 -11.39
C ASP A 68 0.91 -3.48 -12.72
N PRO A 69 1.89 -4.31 -13.08
CA PRO A 69 1.83 -5.11 -14.29
C PRO A 69 0.83 -6.27 -14.12
N PRO A 70 0.38 -6.90 -15.22
CA PRO A 70 -0.44 -8.10 -15.14
C PRO A 70 0.31 -9.32 -14.55
N LEU A 71 1.63 -9.25 -14.40
CA LEU A 71 2.48 -10.29 -13.83
C LEU A 71 2.71 -10.08 -12.32
N PRO A 72 2.84 -11.13 -11.50
CA PRO A 72 3.02 -11.04 -10.05
C PRO A 72 4.48 -10.68 -9.66
N LEU A 73 4.99 -9.55 -10.13
CA LEU A 73 6.39 -9.10 -9.94
C LEU A 73 6.65 -8.41 -8.59
N PHE A 74 5.66 -8.41 -7.71
CA PHE A 74 5.73 -7.83 -6.37
C PHE A 74 6.71 -8.58 -5.47
N LYS A 75 7.26 -7.89 -4.46
CA LYS A 75 8.17 -8.46 -3.46
C LYS A 75 7.52 -8.42 -2.09
N ILE A 76 7.53 -9.55 -1.37
CA ILE A 76 6.90 -9.66 -0.05
C ILE A 76 7.48 -8.68 0.96
N GLU A 77 8.77 -8.36 0.82
CA GLU A 77 9.48 -7.37 1.62
C GLU A 77 8.85 -5.98 1.51
N SER A 78 8.37 -5.56 0.33
CA SER A 78 7.70 -4.26 0.17
C SER A 78 6.41 -4.17 1.00
N PHE A 79 5.66 -5.26 1.10
CA PHE A 79 4.42 -5.32 1.88
C PHE A 79 4.71 -5.38 3.38
N ARG A 80 5.79 -6.08 3.78
CA ARG A 80 6.25 -6.07 5.18
C ARG A 80 6.72 -4.70 5.63
N GLN A 81 7.49 -3.99 4.80
CA GLN A 81 7.89 -2.59 5.07
C GLN A 81 6.67 -1.68 5.22
N PHE A 82 5.66 -1.86 4.37
CA PHE A 82 4.37 -1.18 4.51
C PHE A 82 3.69 -1.48 5.85
N LEU A 83 3.52 -2.76 6.21
CA LEU A 83 2.83 -3.13 7.45
C LEU A 83 3.55 -2.56 8.68
N LEU A 84 4.89 -2.62 8.72
CA LEU A 84 5.69 -2.05 9.80
C LEU A 84 5.50 -0.53 9.93
N PHE A 85 5.56 0.20 8.80
CA PHE A 85 5.34 1.64 8.78
C PHE A 85 3.90 2.00 9.21
N ALA A 86 2.91 1.32 8.62
CA ALA A 86 1.51 1.57 8.86
C ALA A 86 1.14 1.33 10.33
N ALA A 87 1.53 0.19 10.90
CA ALA A 87 1.29 -0.17 12.29
C ALA A 87 1.87 0.88 13.24
N ARG A 88 3.16 1.19 13.10
CA ARG A 88 3.86 2.17 13.95
C ARG A 88 3.15 3.52 13.99
N HIS A 89 2.76 4.03 12.83
CA HIS A 89 2.11 5.35 12.75
C HIS A 89 0.65 5.31 13.18
N TYR A 90 -0.07 4.23 12.87
CA TYR A 90 -1.46 4.07 13.28
C TYR A 90 -1.59 4.03 14.81
N ASP A 91 -0.73 3.24 15.46
CA ASP A 91 -0.69 3.10 16.93
C ASP A 91 -0.30 4.40 17.62
N ALA A 92 0.56 5.21 16.99
CA ALA A 92 0.92 6.53 17.46
C ALA A 92 -0.21 7.57 17.28
N GLY A 93 -1.39 7.17 16.77
CA GLY A 93 -2.54 8.04 16.60
C GLY A 93 -2.59 8.79 15.26
N ALA A 94 -1.66 8.55 14.33
CA ALA A 94 -1.65 9.21 13.03
C ALA A 94 -2.67 8.62 12.04
N THR A 95 -3.33 9.49 11.26
CA THR A 95 -4.12 9.06 10.10
C THR A 95 -3.23 8.45 9.04
N LEU A 96 -3.60 7.28 8.52
CA LEU A 96 -2.88 6.57 7.49
C LEU A 96 -3.51 6.86 6.12
N LEU A 97 -2.83 7.65 5.29
CA LEU A 97 -3.21 7.88 3.89
C LEU A 97 -2.39 6.98 2.98
N ILE A 98 -3.05 6.11 2.22
CA ILE A 98 -2.42 5.22 1.26
C ILE A 98 -2.89 5.61 -0.14
N HIS A 99 -1.96 5.98 -1.03
CA HIS A 99 -2.33 6.34 -2.40
C HIS A 99 -1.45 5.68 -3.45
N CYS A 100 -1.98 5.54 -4.65
CA CYS A 100 -1.23 5.14 -5.84
C CYS A 100 -1.71 5.98 -7.04
N ASN A 101 -1.37 5.60 -8.27
CA ASN A 101 -1.71 6.44 -9.43
C ASN A 101 -3.24 6.63 -9.61
N GLN A 102 -4.01 5.56 -9.51
CA GLN A 102 -5.46 5.56 -9.77
C GLN A 102 -6.30 5.32 -8.51
N GLY A 103 -5.70 4.91 -7.40
CA GLY A 103 -6.45 4.54 -6.19
C GLY A 103 -7.23 3.22 -6.29
N GLU A 104 -7.12 2.46 -7.39
CA GLU A 104 -7.97 1.27 -7.62
C GLU A 104 -7.31 -0.07 -7.29
N SER A 105 -5.98 -0.17 -7.30
CA SER A 105 -5.26 -1.44 -7.21
C SER A 105 -4.23 -1.47 -6.08
N ARG A 106 -3.00 -0.99 -6.31
CA ARG A 106 -1.90 -1.04 -5.31
C ARG A 106 -2.28 -0.49 -3.93
N ALA A 107 -2.77 0.76 -3.89
CA ALA A 107 -3.13 1.41 -2.63
C ALA A 107 -4.26 0.69 -1.86
N PRO A 108 -5.43 0.42 -2.47
CA PRO A 108 -6.49 -0.32 -1.77
C PRO A 108 -6.08 -1.76 -1.44
N SER A 109 -5.22 -2.43 -2.21
CA SER A 109 -4.67 -3.73 -1.83
C SER A 109 -3.82 -3.68 -0.56
N LEU A 110 -3.01 -2.62 -0.37
CA LEU A 110 -2.26 -2.40 0.88
C LEU A 110 -3.20 -2.07 2.04
N ALA A 111 -4.21 -1.22 1.83
CA ALA A 111 -5.21 -0.91 2.84
C ALA A 111 -5.97 -2.16 3.30
N MET A 112 -6.47 -2.96 2.35
CA MET A 112 -7.10 -4.26 2.63
C MET A 112 -6.18 -5.16 3.44
N LEU A 113 -4.90 -5.28 3.04
CA LEU A 113 -3.94 -6.10 3.76
C LEU A 113 -3.76 -5.61 5.21
N PHE A 114 -3.70 -4.30 5.44
CA PHE A 114 -3.59 -3.72 6.78
C PHE A 114 -4.83 -4.01 7.64
N LEU A 115 -6.03 -3.84 7.07
CA LEU A 115 -7.30 -4.14 7.75
C LEU A 115 -7.41 -5.63 8.13
N ALA A 116 -6.93 -6.53 7.27
CA ALA A 116 -6.95 -7.97 7.53
C ALA A 116 -5.88 -8.40 8.53
N CYS A 117 -4.61 -8.05 8.28
CA CYS A 117 -3.47 -8.59 9.03
C CYS A 117 -3.26 -7.89 10.38
N TYR A 118 -3.38 -6.57 10.38
CA TYR A 118 -3.00 -5.75 11.53
C TYR A 118 -4.20 -5.43 12.40
N LEU A 119 -5.22 -4.79 11.82
CA LEU A 119 -6.42 -4.40 12.56
C LEU A 119 -7.36 -5.58 12.82
N ARG A 120 -7.31 -6.61 11.97
CA ARG A 120 -8.17 -7.81 12.04
C ARG A 120 -9.66 -7.48 12.05
N VAL A 121 -10.05 -6.47 11.28
CA VAL A 121 -11.44 -5.96 11.17
C VAL A 121 -12.18 -6.47 9.95
N ILE A 122 -11.47 -7.19 9.06
CA ILE A 122 -12.05 -7.97 7.97
C ILE A 122 -11.52 -9.41 8.02
N PRO A 123 -12.22 -10.39 7.40
CA PRO A 123 -11.74 -11.76 7.37
C PRO A 123 -10.36 -11.91 6.74
N GLN A 124 -9.59 -12.88 7.23
CA GLN A 124 -8.20 -13.11 6.80
C GLN A 124 -7.94 -14.55 6.33
N ASP A 125 -8.97 -15.37 6.15
CA ASP A 125 -8.85 -16.79 5.77
C ASP A 125 -8.10 -16.97 4.43
N SER A 126 -8.41 -16.09 3.48
CA SER A 126 -7.74 -16.03 2.18
C SER A 126 -7.84 -14.64 1.58
N PHE A 127 -6.99 -14.37 0.58
CA PHE A 127 -7.07 -13.14 -0.21
C PHE A 127 -8.47 -12.91 -0.80
N SER A 128 -9.13 -13.96 -1.32
CA SER A 128 -10.44 -13.80 -1.98
C SER A 128 -11.53 -13.38 -1.00
N VAL A 129 -11.53 -13.95 0.21
CA VAL A 129 -12.50 -13.60 1.27
C VAL A 129 -12.25 -12.18 1.77
N ALA A 130 -10.98 -11.82 2.03
CA ALA A 130 -10.60 -10.46 2.44
C ALA A 130 -10.97 -9.42 1.36
N ALA A 131 -10.71 -9.73 0.09
CA ALA A 131 -11.03 -8.86 -1.03
C ALA A 131 -12.54 -8.66 -1.21
N ALA A 132 -13.34 -9.72 -1.02
CA ALA A 132 -14.80 -9.62 -1.07
C ALA A 132 -15.33 -8.69 0.03
N ALA A 133 -14.87 -8.86 1.27
CA ALA A 133 -15.24 -7.99 2.38
C ALA A 133 -14.80 -6.54 2.17
N PHE A 134 -13.56 -6.34 1.71
CA PHE A 134 -13.02 -5.00 1.48
C PHE A 134 -13.69 -4.26 0.34
N THR A 135 -14.18 -4.97 -0.69
CA THR A 135 -14.94 -4.35 -1.80
C THR A 135 -16.22 -3.68 -1.30
N LEU A 136 -16.82 -4.18 -0.21
CA LEU A 136 -17.98 -3.53 0.42
C LEU A 136 -17.60 -2.20 1.08
N LEU A 137 -16.38 -2.08 1.63
CA LEU A 137 -15.86 -0.86 2.24
C LEU A 137 -15.35 0.13 1.19
N TYR A 138 -14.79 -0.38 0.09
CA TYR A 138 -14.21 0.42 -0.99
C TYR A 138 -14.59 -0.14 -2.37
N PRO A 139 -15.76 0.24 -2.92
CA PRO A 139 -16.27 -0.29 -4.19
C PRO A 139 -15.39 -0.02 -5.42
N ALA A 140 -14.49 0.96 -5.34
CA ALA A 140 -13.50 1.24 -6.38
C ALA A 140 -12.32 0.24 -6.39
N TYR A 141 -12.29 -0.73 -5.46
CA TYR A 141 -11.25 -1.74 -5.44
C TYR A 141 -11.33 -2.65 -6.68
N ARG A 142 -10.35 -2.47 -7.57
CA ARG A 142 -10.19 -3.23 -8.81
C ARG A 142 -8.72 -3.61 -8.98
N PRO A 143 -8.24 -4.61 -8.22
CA PRO A 143 -6.83 -4.98 -8.23
C PRO A 143 -6.41 -5.58 -9.58
N GLY A 144 -5.24 -5.18 -10.09
CA GLY A 144 -4.63 -5.73 -11.30
C GLY A 144 -4.34 -7.23 -11.17
N GLN A 145 -4.24 -7.93 -12.31
CA GLN A 145 -4.01 -9.39 -12.29
C GLN A 145 -2.75 -9.78 -11.50
N GLY A 146 -1.65 -9.03 -11.65
CA GLY A 146 -0.38 -9.32 -11.00
C GLY A 146 -0.48 -9.23 -9.47
N ILE A 147 -1.08 -8.18 -8.92
CA ILE A 147 -1.22 -8.03 -7.48
C ILE A 147 -2.21 -9.03 -6.88
N ARG A 148 -3.29 -9.37 -7.61
CA ARG A 148 -4.23 -10.43 -7.21
C ARG A 148 -3.52 -11.77 -7.08
N GLN A 149 -2.77 -12.16 -8.10
CA GLN A 149 -2.05 -13.42 -8.11
C GLN A 149 -0.98 -13.45 -7.00
N PHE A 150 -0.21 -12.37 -6.86
CA PHE A 150 0.79 -12.24 -5.82
C PHE A 150 0.19 -12.40 -4.41
N LEU A 151 -0.88 -11.66 -4.10
CA LEU A 151 -1.54 -11.73 -2.79
C LEU A 151 -2.15 -13.11 -2.54
N THR A 152 -2.74 -13.74 -3.55
CA THR A 152 -3.26 -15.11 -3.43
C THR A 152 -2.16 -16.10 -3.06
N GLN A 153 -1.01 -16.02 -3.73
CA GLN A 153 0.12 -16.94 -3.53
C GLN A 153 0.84 -16.72 -2.20
N ASN A 154 0.90 -15.47 -1.72
CA ASN A 154 1.70 -15.09 -0.56
C ASN A 154 0.87 -14.76 0.69
N TRP A 155 -0.46 -14.95 0.64
CA TRP A 155 -1.37 -14.53 1.71
C TRP A 155 -0.93 -15.02 3.09
N GLN A 156 -0.70 -16.32 3.23
CA GLN A 156 -0.29 -16.94 4.50
C GLN A 156 1.09 -16.47 4.98
N ALA A 157 1.98 -16.06 4.07
CA ALA A 157 3.29 -15.53 4.43
C ALA A 157 3.25 -14.05 4.86
N LEU A 158 2.19 -13.32 4.46
CA LEU A 158 1.93 -11.93 4.84
C LEU A 158 1.18 -11.81 6.18
N LEU A 159 0.49 -12.87 6.62
CA LEU A 159 -0.23 -12.93 7.90
C LEU A 159 0.66 -13.30 9.10
N ARG A 160 1.91 -13.69 8.86
CA ARG A 160 2.89 -14.04 9.89
C ARG A 160 3.72 -12.82 10.27
#